data_AF-A0A5T0UN79-F1
#
_entry.id   AF-A0A5T0UN79-F1
#
_cell.length_a   1.000
_cell.length_b   1.000
_cell.length_c   1.000
_cell.angle_alpha   90.00
_cell.angle_beta   90.00
_cell.angle_gamma   90.00
#
_symmetry.space_group_name_H-M   'P 1'
#
loop_
_entity.id
_entity.type
_entity.pdbx_description
1 polymer ?
#
loop_
_entity_poly.entity_id
_entity_poly.type
_entity_poly.pdbx_seq_one_letter_code
_entity_poly.pdbx_strand_id
1 'polypeptide(L)'
;YRYDQLAGAYHNAQQQGLKGALYPMVTFNGIECHNEWEITFEEIHRNGTIAYAIYNYTRYTGDEEYATHNGFDVLVGIARFWADRVHYSKRKGQYMIHGVTGPNEYENNVNNNWYTNMLAKWCLNYANEIADKVSAEKLAQLDLSEAERQKWHEIADNMYLPEDQELGIFVQHDTFLDKDLTPVKDLPEGQLPLNQNWSWD
;
A
#
# COMPACT_ATOMS: atom_id res chain seq x y z
N TYR A 1 -12.08 -11.34 -10.88
CA TYR A 1 -11.22 -12.04 -9.91
C TYR A 1 -11.05 -11.25 -8.61
N ARG A 2 -10.28 -10.14 -8.57
CA ARG A 2 -10.05 -9.42 -7.29
C ARG A 2 -11.34 -8.84 -6.69
N TYR A 3 -12.21 -8.26 -7.52
CA TYR A 3 -13.56 -7.87 -7.12
C TYR A 3 -14.34 -9.01 -6.45
N ASP A 4 -14.36 -10.19 -7.07
CA ASP A 4 -15.09 -11.37 -6.56
C ASP A 4 -14.53 -11.89 -5.23
N GLN A 5 -13.31 -11.49 -4.87
CA GLN A 5 -12.62 -11.86 -3.63
C GLN A 5 -12.59 -10.73 -2.59
N LEU A 6 -13.31 -9.62 -2.82
CA LEU A 6 -13.32 -8.46 -1.94
C LEU A 6 -13.78 -8.80 -0.50
N ALA A 7 -14.73 -9.74 -0.36
CA ALA A 7 -15.14 -10.24 0.95
C ALA A 7 -14.00 -10.92 1.73
N GLY A 8 -13.12 -11.65 1.04
CA GLY A 8 -11.93 -12.24 1.64
C GLY A 8 -10.92 -11.17 2.08
N ALA A 9 -10.75 -10.12 1.28
CA ALA A 9 -9.90 -9.00 1.64
C ALA A 9 -10.41 -8.23 2.88
N TYR A 10 -11.73 -8.06 3.03
CA TYR A 10 -12.33 -7.52 4.27
C TYR A 10 -12.07 -8.42 5.47
N HIS A 11 -12.19 -9.74 5.30
CA HIS A 11 -11.87 -10.70 6.36
C HIS A 11 -10.42 -10.58 6.83
N ASN A 12 -9.46 -10.49 5.91
CA ASN A 12 -8.04 -10.40 6.24
C ASN A 12 -7.71 -9.11 7.02
N ALA A 13 -8.29 -7.97 6.63
CA ALA A 13 -8.11 -6.71 7.36
C ALA A 13 -8.66 -6.83 8.80
N GLN A 14 -9.83 -7.44 8.94
CA GLN A 14 -10.44 -7.68 10.24
C GLN A 14 -9.58 -8.56 11.16
N GLN A 15 -8.85 -9.56 10.61
CA GLN A 15 -7.94 -10.40 11.41
C GLN A 15 -6.79 -9.59 12.05
N GLN A 16 -6.48 -8.42 11.51
CA GLN A 16 -5.47 -7.50 12.04
C GLN A 16 -6.09 -6.29 12.77
N GLY A 17 -7.40 -6.29 12.98
CA GLY A 17 -8.11 -5.18 13.61
C GLY A 17 -8.18 -3.91 12.76
N LEU A 18 -8.00 -4.03 11.44
CA LEU A 18 -8.02 -2.91 10.49
C LEU A 18 -9.35 -2.85 9.73
N LYS A 19 -9.73 -1.64 9.34
CA LYS A 19 -10.86 -1.41 8.43
C LYS A 19 -10.47 -1.63 6.97
N GLY A 20 -11.47 -1.60 6.09
CA GLY A 20 -11.27 -1.69 4.65
C GLY A 20 -10.82 -3.08 4.21
N ALA A 21 -10.35 -3.16 2.97
CA ALA A 21 -9.96 -4.42 2.33
C ALA A 21 -8.44 -4.55 2.31
N LEU A 22 -7.91 -5.60 2.95
CA LEU A 22 -6.52 -6.02 2.84
C LEU A 22 -6.44 -7.27 1.97
N TYR A 23 -6.01 -7.11 0.73
CA TYR A 23 -5.77 -8.24 -0.14
C TYR A 23 -4.60 -9.07 0.38
N PRO A 24 -4.68 -10.40 0.26
CA PRO A 24 -3.67 -11.31 0.76
C PRO A 24 -2.41 -11.29 -0.13
N MET A 25 -1.28 -11.66 0.46
CA MET A 25 -0.04 -11.96 -0.27
C MET A 25 -0.22 -13.23 -1.11
N VAL A 26 -0.72 -14.31 -0.50
CA VAL A 26 -0.96 -15.58 -1.18
C VAL A 26 -2.41 -16.00 -1.01
N THR A 27 -3.09 -16.39 -2.10
CA THR A 27 -4.48 -16.84 -1.99
C THR A 27 -4.97 -17.70 -3.15
N PHE A 28 -5.96 -18.54 -2.85
CA PHE A 28 -6.84 -19.17 -3.84
C PHE A 28 -8.27 -18.61 -3.82
N ASN A 29 -8.77 -18.19 -2.65
CA ASN A 29 -10.18 -17.87 -2.41
C ASN A 29 -10.42 -16.46 -1.84
N GLY A 30 -9.39 -15.61 -1.78
CA GLY A 30 -9.42 -14.27 -1.20
C GLY A 30 -8.92 -14.19 0.24
N ILE A 31 -8.81 -15.32 0.93
CA ILE A 31 -8.26 -15.41 2.29
C ILE A 31 -6.74 -15.60 2.21
N GLU A 32 -6.01 -14.99 3.14
CA GLU A 32 -4.56 -15.13 3.26
C GLU A 32 -4.12 -16.57 3.52
N CYS A 33 -3.03 -16.97 2.86
CA CYS A 33 -2.41 -18.29 3.00
C CYS A 33 -0.90 -18.23 3.26
N HIS A 34 -0.27 -17.04 3.21
CA HIS A 34 1.11 -16.85 3.66
C HIS A 34 1.22 -16.97 5.19
N ASN A 35 2.39 -17.40 5.69
CA ASN A 35 2.55 -17.76 7.11
C ASN A 35 3.80 -17.17 7.80
N GLU A 36 4.46 -16.20 7.19
CA GLU A 36 5.57 -15.42 7.78
C GLU A 36 5.06 -13.99 8.06
N TRP A 37 5.14 -13.50 9.29
CA TRP A 37 4.42 -12.30 9.75
C TRP A 37 4.91 -11.00 9.08
N GLU A 38 6.20 -10.95 8.77
CA GLU A 38 6.92 -9.89 8.06
C GLU A 38 6.32 -9.66 6.67
N ILE A 39 5.73 -10.70 6.08
CA ILE A 39 5.15 -10.67 4.75
C ILE A 39 3.62 -10.62 4.83
N THR A 40 3.05 -11.57 5.59
CA THR A 40 1.61 -11.77 5.76
C THR A 40 0.94 -10.49 6.27
N PHE A 41 1.55 -9.80 7.23
CA PHE A 41 0.94 -8.63 7.86
C PHE A 41 1.55 -7.32 7.36
N GLU A 42 2.84 -7.32 7.01
CA GLU A 42 3.57 -6.07 6.84
C GLU A 42 3.88 -5.72 5.38
N GLU A 43 3.84 -6.68 4.44
CA GLU A 43 4.08 -6.42 3.01
C GLU A 43 2.84 -5.85 2.28
N ILE A 44 2.33 -4.76 2.82
CA ILE A 44 1.00 -4.22 2.48
C ILE A 44 0.98 -3.40 1.18
N HIS A 45 2.13 -3.17 0.53
CA HIS A 45 2.19 -2.46 -0.75
C HIS A 45 1.38 -3.18 -1.85
N ARG A 46 1.22 -4.51 -1.74
CA ARG A 46 0.36 -5.34 -2.60
C ARG A 46 -1.06 -4.80 -2.78
N ASN A 47 -1.61 -4.15 -1.75
CA ASN A 47 -2.92 -3.52 -1.82
C ASN A 47 -2.95 -2.41 -2.89
N GLY A 48 -1.90 -1.60 -2.92
CA GLY A 48 -1.78 -0.55 -3.90
C GLY A 48 -1.47 -1.06 -5.31
N THR A 49 -0.80 -2.21 -5.44
CA THR A 49 -0.61 -2.86 -6.75
C THR A 49 -1.96 -3.23 -7.40
N ILE A 50 -2.93 -3.67 -6.59
CA ILE A 50 -4.28 -3.99 -7.09
C ILE A 50 -5.00 -2.73 -7.56
N ALA A 51 -4.97 -1.64 -6.77
CA ALA A 51 -5.53 -0.36 -7.19
C ALA A 51 -4.84 0.17 -8.48
N TYR A 52 -3.52 0.04 -8.56
CA TYR A 52 -2.74 0.44 -9.73
C TYR A 52 -3.09 -0.40 -10.97
N ALA A 53 -3.42 -1.69 -10.81
CA ALA A 53 -3.86 -2.52 -11.93
C ALA A 53 -5.20 -2.01 -12.52
N ILE A 54 -6.12 -1.53 -11.68
CA ILE A 54 -7.39 -0.90 -12.12
C ILE A 54 -7.09 0.37 -12.93
N TYR A 55 -6.25 1.24 -12.38
CA TYR A 55 -5.79 2.44 -13.08
C TYR A 55 -5.12 2.12 -14.41
N ASN A 56 -4.19 1.16 -14.42
CA ASN A 56 -3.41 0.86 -15.60
C ASN A 56 -4.27 0.25 -16.71
N TYR A 57 -5.22 -0.64 -16.36
CA TYR A 57 -6.22 -1.15 -17.30
C TYR A 57 -7.04 -0.01 -17.91
N THR A 58 -7.59 0.86 -17.06
CA THR A 58 -8.44 1.99 -17.46
C THR A 58 -7.68 2.94 -18.40
N ARG A 59 -6.46 3.34 -18.00
CA ARG A 59 -5.60 4.22 -18.78
C ARG A 59 -5.23 3.63 -20.14
N TYR A 60 -4.94 2.33 -20.18
CA TYR A 60 -4.47 1.68 -21.41
C TYR A 60 -5.59 1.43 -22.40
N THR A 61 -6.76 1.01 -21.92
CA THR A 61 -7.91 0.64 -22.76
C THR A 61 -8.83 1.81 -23.07
N GLY A 62 -8.86 2.84 -22.21
CA GLY A 62 -9.86 3.90 -22.23
C GLY A 62 -11.22 3.48 -21.65
N ASP A 63 -11.36 2.24 -21.18
CA ASP A 63 -12.57 1.71 -20.59
C ASP A 63 -12.66 2.08 -19.10
N GLU A 64 -13.50 3.06 -18.79
CA GLU A 64 -13.80 3.49 -17.42
C GLU A 64 -14.93 2.70 -16.75
N GLU A 65 -15.63 1.80 -17.47
CA GLU A 65 -16.80 1.10 -16.95
C GLU A 65 -16.43 0.26 -15.73
N TYR A 66 -15.34 -0.52 -15.82
CA TYR A 66 -14.89 -1.30 -14.69
C TYR A 66 -14.48 -0.42 -13.51
N ALA A 67 -13.71 0.66 -13.75
CA ALA A 67 -13.24 1.54 -12.67
C ALA A 67 -14.38 2.25 -11.94
N THR A 68 -15.45 2.62 -12.65
CA THR A 68 -16.62 3.32 -12.08
C THR A 68 -17.68 2.39 -11.49
N HIS A 69 -17.58 1.07 -11.70
CA HIS A 69 -18.49 0.07 -11.15
C HIS A 69 -17.76 -0.85 -10.16
N ASN A 70 -17.42 -2.08 -10.58
CA ASN A 70 -16.86 -3.10 -9.70
C ASN A 70 -15.46 -2.72 -9.19
N GLY A 71 -14.65 -2.07 -10.03
CA GLY A 71 -13.36 -1.51 -9.66
C GLY A 71 -13.49 -0.45 -8.57
N PHE A 72 -14.57 0.32 -8.55
CA PHE A 72 -14.77 1.34 -7.52
C PHE A 72 -14.94 0.72 -6.12
N ASP A 73 -15.66 -0.39 -6.01
CA ASP A 73 -15.83 -1.12 -4.73
C ASP A 73 -14.48 -1.58 -4.18
N VAL A 74 -13.61 -2.04 -5.08
CA VAL A 74 -12.23 -2.43 -4.75
C VAL A 74 -11.41 -1.23 -4.29
N LEU A 75 -11.48 -0.11 -5.01
CA LEU A 75 -10.75 1.12 -4.68
C LEU A 75 -11.19 1.69 -3.33
N VAL A 76 -12.50 1.74 -3.04
CA VAL A 76 -13.04 2.21 -1.76
C VAL A 76 -12.60 1.29 -0.61
N GLY A 77 -12.62 -0.03 -0.82
CA GLY A 77 -12.09 -0.98 0.15
C GLY A 77 -10.62 -0.73 0.49
N ILE A 78 -9.77 -0.55 -0.54
CA ILE A 78 -8.33 -0.27 -0.39
C ILE A 78 -8.09 1.10 0.26
N ALA A 79 -8.83 2.14 -0.14
CA ALA A 79 -8.72 3.48 0.45
C ALA A 79 -9.06 3.49 1.94
N ARG A 80 -10.13 2.79 2.34
CA ARG A 80 -10.50 2.56 3.75
C ARG A 80 -9.39 1.88 4.53
N PHE A 81 -8.73 0.88 3.95
CA PHE A 81 -7.59 0.21 4.58
C PHE A 81 -6.44 1.19 4.80
N TRP A 82 -6.03 1.94 3.76
CA TRP A 82 -4.94 2.90 3.91
C TRP A 82 -5.24 3.98 4.93
N ALA A 83 -6.47 4.50 4.95
CA ALA A 83 -6.87 5.55 5.88
C ALA A 83 -6.87 5.10 7.35
N ASP A 84 -7.09 3.81 7.60
CA ASP A 84 -7.06 3.22 8.95
C ASP A 84 -5.66 2.71 9.35
N ARG A 85 -4.83 2.31 8.36
CA ARG A 85 -3.48 1.76 8.59
C ARG A 85 -2.40 2.81 8.83
N VAL A 86 -2.58 4.04 8.32
CA VAL A 86 -1.71 5.18 8.62
C VAL A 86 -1.84 5.60 10.08
N HIS A 87 -0.81 6.23 10.63
CA HIS A 87 -0.93 6.96 11.89
C HIS A 87 -0.40 8.39 11.73
N TYR A 88 -0.96 9.32 12.50
CA TYR A 88 -0.49 10.70 12.50
C TYR A 88 0.63 10.91 13.53
N SER A 89 1.83 11.21 13.05
CA SER A 89 2.97 11.52 13.89
C SER A 89 2.91 12.98 14.34
N LYS A 90 2.42 13.24 15.56
CA LYS A 90 2.39 14.60 16.15
C LYS A 90 3.77 15.28 16.17
N ARG A 91 4.84 14.49 16.28
CA ARG A 91 6.22 14.98 16.29
C ARG A 91 6.63 15.57 14.93
N LYS A 92 6.18 14.95 13.83
CA LYS A 92 6.52 15.35 12.45
C LYS A 92 5.44 16.21 11.80
N GLY A 93 4.22 16.18 12.35
CA GLY A 93 3.06 16.84 11.77
C GLY A 93 2.53 16.16 10.50
N GLN A 94 2.86 14.89 10.28
CA GLN A 94 2.60 14.15 9.03
C GLN A 94 2.00 12.76 9.31
N TYR A 95 1.33 12.18 8.32
CA TYR A 95 0.92 10.78 8.31
C TYR A 95 2.11 9.89 7.94
N MET A 96 2.21 8.76 8.64
CA MET A 96 3.31 7.81 8.53
C MET A 96 2.77 6.38 8.52
N ILE A 97 3.53 5.47 7.92
CA ILE A 97 3.24 4.03 7.91
C ILE A 97 4.46 3.31 8.48
N HIS A 98 4.30 2.76 9.67
CA HIS A 98 5.35 2.03 10.40
C HIS A 98 5.08 0.53 10.39
N GLY A 99 6.13 -0.27 10.60
CA GLY A 99 6.05 -1.73 10.64
C GLY A 99 5.55 -2.30 9.32
N VAL A 100 6.33 -2.08 8.26
CA VAL A 100 6.03 -2.55 6.91
C VAL A 100 7.21 -3.28 6.32
N THR A 101 6.92 -4.18 5.38
CA THR A 101 7.91 -4.72 4.43
C THR A 101 7.63 -4.10 3.07
N GLY A 102 8.67 -3.53 2.44
CA GLY A 102 8.57 -3.00 1.08
C GLY A 102 8.69 -4.11 0.03
N PRO A 103 8.70 -3.76 -1.27
CA PRO A 103 9.00 -4.74 -2.32
C PRO A 103 10.40 -5.38 -2.22
N ASN A 104 11.32 -4.74 -1.49
CA ASN A 104 12.58 -5.36 -1.11
C ASN A 104 12.36 -6.14 0.19
N GLU A 105 12.14 -7.45 0.08
CA GLU A 105 11.86 -8.34 1.21
C GLU A 105 13.06 -8.53 2.16
N TYR A 106 14.27 -8.07 1.79
CA TYR A 106 15.43 -7.99 2.70
C TYR A 106 15.33 -6.86 3.74
N GLU A 107 14.23 -6.11 3.76
CA GLU A 107 13.99 -5.02 4.70
C GLU A 107 12.62 -5.20 5.36
N ASN A 108 12.62 -5.83 6.53
CA ASN A 108 11.41 -6.17 7.28
C ASN A 108 11.18 -5.23 8.46
N ASN A 109 9.91 -5.07 8.85
CA ASN A 109 9.46 -4.21 9.95
C ASN A 109 10.02 -2.77 9.90
N VAL A 110 10.28 -2.26 8.70
CA VAL A 110 10.84 -0.93 8.51
C VAL A 110 9.76 0.14 8.64
N ASN A 111 10.20 1.39 8.82
CA ASN A 111 9.32 2.54 8.94
C ASN A 111 9.38 3.40 7.69
N ASN A 112 8.21 3.86 7.25
CA ASN A 112 8.06 4.81 6.14
C ASN A 112 8.75 4.35 4.86
N ASN A 113 8.57 3.07 4.49
CA ASN A 113 9.00 2.59 3.18
C ASN A 113 8.44 3.50 2.09
N TRP A 114 9.31 4.16 1.32
CA TRP A 114 8.90 5.23 0.41
C TRP A 114 7.88 4.75 -0.63
N TYR A 115 8.10 3.55 -1.17
CA TYR A 115 7.19 2.94 -2.15
C TYR A 115 5.79 2.73 -1.55
N THR A 116 5.72 2.16 -0.34
CA THR A 116 4.45 1.92 0.36
C THR A 116 3.71 3.23 0.68
N ASN A 117 4.42 4.24 1.23
CA ASN A 117 3.81 5.53 1.55
C ASN A 117 3.31 6.26 0.29
N MET A 118 4.12 6.27 -0.78
CA MET A 118 3.74 6.86 -2.06
C MET A 118 2.50 6.17 -2.63
N LEU A 119 2.49 4.84 -2.61
CA LEU A 119 1.40 4.06 -3.17
C LEU A 119 0.11 4.22 -2.37
N ALA A 120 0.19 4.31 -1.04
CA ALA A 120 -0.95 4.64 -0.18
C ALA A 120 -1.53 6.03 -0.51
N LYS A 121 -0.67 7.06 -0.59
CA LYS A 121 -1.05 8.41 -1.03
C LYS A 121 -1.72 8.39 -2.40
N TRP A 122 -1.14 7.67 -3.35
CA TRP A 122 -1.67 7.54 -4.70
C TRP A 122 -3.03 6.85 -4.73
N CYS A 123 -3.22 5.76 -3.96
CA CYS A 123 -4.50 5.04 -3.89
C CYS A 123 -5.63 5.91 -3.34
N LEU A 124 -5.36 6.68 -2.27
CA LEU A 124 -6.33 7.59 -1.68
C LEU A 124 -6.78 8.66 -2.68
N ASN A 125 -5.83 9.25 -3.39
CA ASN A 125 -6.13 10.24 -4.43
C ASN A 125 -6.87 9.63 -5.62
N TYR A 126 -6.46 8.44 -6.09
CA TYR A 126 -7.11 7.79 -7.23
C TYR A 126 -8.54 7.33 -6.89
N ALA A 127 -8.78 6.83 -5.68
CA ALA A 127 -10.13 6.52 -5.23
C ALA A 127 -11.02 7.77 -5.20
N ASN A 128 -10.49 8.92 -4.75
CA ASN A 128 -11.21 10.19 -4.80
C ASN A 128 -11.48 10.68 -6.24
N GLU A 129 -10.52 10.54 -7.15
CA GLU A 129 -10.71 10.88 -8.57
C GLU A 129 -11.82 10.05 -9.22
N ILE A 130 -11.85 8.74 -8.95
CA ILE A 130 -12.93 7.89 -9.46
C ILE A 130 -14.25 8.20 -8.78
N ALA A 131 -14.25 8.58 -7.50
CA ALA A 131 -15.46 8.99 -6.79
C ALA A 131 -16.15 10.21 -7.44
N ASP A 132 -15.40 11.10 -8.10
CA ASP A 132 -15.96 12.23 -8.86
C ASP A 132 -16.67 11.81 -10.16
N LYS A 133 -16.42 10.58 -10.65
CA LYS A 133 -16.94 10.06 -11.92
C LYS A 133 -18.10 9.07 -11.76
N VAL A 134 -18.41 8.65 -10.53
CA VAL A 134 -19.50 7.69 -10.25
C VAL A 134 -20.81 8.39 -9.89
N SER A 135 -21.94 7.68 -9.99
CA SER A 135 -23.24 8.22 -9.63
C SER A 135 -23.40 8.40 -8.11
N ALA A 136 -24.24 9.35 -7.70
CA ALA A 136 -24.61 9.52 -6.30
C ALA A 136 -25.22 8.25 -5.68
N GLU A 137 -25.93 7.46 -6.49
CA GLU A 137 -26.47 6.15 -6.08
C GLU A 137 -25.34 5.17 -5.75
N LYS A 138 -24.28 5.14 -6.55
CA LYS A 138 -23.11 4.28 -6.29
C LYS A 138 -22.36 4.70 -5.02
N LEU A 139 -22.19 6.00 -4.81
CA LEU A 139 -21.61 6.53 -3.57
C LEU A 139 -22.44 6.13 -2.34
N ALA A 140 -23.77 6.26 -2.43
CA ALA A 140 -24.70 5.88 -1.37
C ALA A 140 -24.70 4.37 -1.09
N GLN A 141 -24.59 3.52 -2.13
CA GLN A 141 -24.47 2.06 -1.96
C GLN A 141 -23.24 1.65 -1.14
N LEU A 142 -22.14 2.40 -1.25
CA LEU A 142 -20.89 2.14 -0.51
C LEU A 142 -20.80 2.88 0.82
N ASP A 143 -21.84 3.63 1.18
CA ASP A 143 -21.85 4.54 2.33
C ASP A 143 -20.62 5.47 2.35
N LEU A 144 -20.21 5.96 1.16
CA LEU A 144 -19.04 6.82 1.02
C LEU A 144 -19.44 8.26 1.27
N SER A 145 -19.12 8.76 2.47
CA SER A 145 -19.42 10.14 2.86
C SER A 145 -18.38 11.13 2.32
N GLU A 146 -18.80 12.38 2.13
CA GLU A 146 -17.90 13.47 1.76
C GLU A 146 -16.81 13.71 2.83
N ALA A 147 -17.13 13.53 4.11
CA ALA A 147 -16.15 13.64 5.20
C ALA A 147 -15.06 12.56 5.12
N GLU A 148 -15.41 11.34 4.72
CA GLU A 148 -14.46 10.25 4.49
C GLU A 148 -13.52 10.58 3.31
N ARG A 149 -14.06 11.11 2.21
CA ARG A 149 -13.28 11.56 1.05
C ARG A 149 -12.32 12.70 1.39
N GLN A 150 -12.78 13.67 2.16
CA GLN A 150 -11.94 14.76 2.68
C GLN A 150 -10.81 14.23 3.56
N LYS A 151 -11.10 13.22 4.38
CA LYS A 151 -10.08 12.57 5.20
C LYS A 151 -9.01 11.89 4.35
N TRP A 152 -9.40 11.23 3.26
CA TRP A 152 -8.44 10.62 2.33
C TRP A 152 -7.53 11.66 1.69
N HIS A 153 -8.07 12.81 1.26
CA HIS A 153 -7.25 13.93 0.77
C HIS A 153 -6.31 14.47 1.84
N GLU A 154 -6.79 14.71 3.07
CA GLU A 154 -5.95 15.17 4.19
C GLU A 154 -4.76 14.24 4.44
N ILE A 155 -4.99 12.93 4.42
CA ILE A 155 -3.93 11.92 4.59
C ILE A 155 -2.96 11.96 3.41
N ALA A 156 -3.46 11.98 2.18
CA ALA A 156 -2.64 11.98 0.97
C ALA A 156 -1.77 13.25 0.85
N ASP A 157 -2.32 14.42 1.14
CA ASP A 157 -1.62 15.70 1.08
C ASP A 157 -0.53 15.79 2.14
N ASN A 158 -0.75 15.18 3.31
CA ASN A 158 0.15 15.25 4.45
C ASN A 158 0.87 13.92 4.75
N MET A 159 1.05 13.06 3.74
CA MET A 159 1.83 11.83 3.82
C MET A 159 3.33 12.12 3.87
N TYR A 160 4.05 11.49 4.79
CA TYR A 160 5.50 11.55 4.85
C TYR A 160 6.12 10.69 3.73
N LEU A 161 7.05 11.27 2.97
CA LEU A 161 7.84 10.60 1.94
C LEU A 161 9.31 10.91 2.21
N PRO A 162 10.12 9.93 2.66
CA PRO A 162 11.50 10.20 3.00
C PRO A 162 12.34 10.47 1.74
N GLU A 163 13.05 11.59 1.74
CA GLU A 163 13.93 12.03 0.67
C GLU A 163 15.24 12.54 1.27
N ASP A 164 16.33 12.36 0.54
CA ASP A 164 17.62 13.01 0.80
C ASP A 164 17.88 14.02 -0.31
N GLN A 165 17.83 15.32 0.04
CA GLN A 165 17.92 16.41 -0.92
C GLN A 165 19.35 16.63 -1.42
N GLU A 166 20.37 16.26 -0.64
CA GLU A 166 21.77 16.43 -1.03
C GLU A 166 22.15 15.39 -2.09
N LEU A 167 21.73 14.14 -1.89
CA LEU A 167 21.90 13.05 -2.84
C LEU A 167 20.87 13.08 -3.98
N GLY A 168 19.75 13.80 -3.81
CA GLY A 168 18.68 13.90 -4.80
C GLY A 168 17.91 12.58 -4.99
N ILE A 169 17.73 11.82 -3.90
CA ILE A 169 17.12 10.48 -3.93
C ILE A 169 15.92 10.38 -3.00
N PHE A 170 15.03 9.44 -3.34
CA PHE A 170 14.05 8.93 -2.38
C PHE A 170 14.73 7.87 -1.51
N VAL A 171 14.59 7.99 -0.19
CA VAL A 171 15.21 7.06 0.75
C VAL A 171 14.29 5.86 0.90
N GLN A 172 14.81 4.64 0.77
CA GLN A 172 13.98 3.43 0.70
C GLN A 172 13.04 3.27 1.90
N HIS A 173 13.54 3.54 3.10
CA HIS A 173 12.80 3.60 4.36
C HIS A 173 13.62 4.41 5.38
N ASP A 174 13.02 4.77 6.52
CA ASP A 174 13.75 5.42 7.60
C ASP A 174 14.95 4.57 8.03
N THR A 175 16.11 5.21 8.25
CA THR A 175 17.41 4.58 8.59
C THR A 175 18.11 3.79 7.47
N PHE A 176 17.61 3.80 6.23
CA PHE A 176 18.29 3.09 5.13
C PHE A 176 19.71 3.62 4.87
N LEU A 177 19.90 4.95 4.88
CA LEU A 177 21.20 5.58 4.63
C LEU A 177 22.18 5.48 5.80
N ASP A 178 21.71 5.03 6.97
CA ASP A 178 22.56 4.79 8.14
C ASP A 178 23.25 3.42 8.11
N LYS A 179 22.91 2.57 7.12
CA LYS A 179 23.48 1.23 6.93
C LYS A 179 24.90 1.29 6.33
N ASP A 180 25.64 0.19 6.48
CA ASP A 180 26.91 -0.02 5.78
C ASP A 180 26.68 -0.41 4.31
N LEU A 181 26.42 0.61 3.48
CA LEU A 181 26.03 0.43 2.08
C LEU A 181 27.21 -0.04 1.23
N THR A 182 27.16 -1.31 0.81
CA THR A 182 28.16 -1.92 -0.09
C THR A 182 27.57 -2.21 -1.47
N PRO A 183 28.18 -1.73 -2.57
CA PRO A 183 27.76 -2.11 -3.92
C PRO A 183 27.93 -3.62 -4.14
N VAL A 184 26.96 -4.26 -4.82
CA VAL A 184 26.98 -5.72 -5.07
C VAL A 184 28.27 -6.20 -5.75
N LYS A 185 28.85 -5.38 -6.65
CA LYS A 185 30.11 -5.69 -7.34
C LYS A 185 31.32 -5.84 -6.41
N ASP A 186 31.23 -5.28 -5.20
CA ASP A 186 32.29 -5.26 -4.21
C ASP A 186 32.08 -6.35 -3.12
N LEU A 187 30.97 -7.12 -3.21
CA LEU A 187 30.70 -8.26 -2.34
C LEU A 187 31.52 -9.50 -2.76
N PRO A 188 32.06 -10.29 -1.81
CA PRO A 188 32.68 -11.57 -2.13
C PRO A 188 31.67 -12.55 -2.75
N GLU A 189 32.05 -13.25 -3.82
CA GLU A 189 31.16 -14.21 -4.52
C GLU A 189 30.56 -15.27 -3.58
N GLY A 190 31.31 -15.70 -2.56
CA GLY A 190 30.86 -16.67 -1.57
C GLY A 190 29.76 -16.19 -0.62
N GLN A 191 29.42 -14.89 -0.63
CA GLN A 191 28.28 -14.36 0.13
C GLN A 191 26.98 -14.32 -0.69
N LEU A 192 27.04 -14.73 -1.96
CA LEU A 192 25.88 -14.83 -2.83
C LEU A 192 25.39 -16.29 -2.94
N PRO A 193 24.07 -16.52 -3.00
CA PRO A 193 23.01 -15.52 -2.87
C PRO A 193 22.85 -15.03 -1.41
N LEU A 194 22.42 -13.78 -1.24
CA LEU A 194 22.36 -13.12 0.08
C LEU A 194 21.51 -13.88 1.08
N ASN A 195 20.36 -14.39 0.64
CA ASN A 195 19.42 -15.15 1.46
C ASN A 195 19.98 -16.43 2.13
N GLN A 196 21.13 -16.93 1.70
CA GLN A 196 21.79 -18.09 2.30
C GLN A 196 22.89 -17.72 3.29
N ASN A 197 23.33 -16.46 3.28
CA ASN A 197 24.55 -16.03 3.96
C ASN A 197 24.31 -14.91 4.98
N TRP A 198 23.18 -14.19 4.87
CA TRP A 198 22.84 -13.03 5.69
C TRP A 198 21.49 -13.30 6.39
N SER A 199 21.35 -12.85 7.63
CA SER A 199 20.04 -12.86 8.29
C SER A 199 19.14 -11.81 7.62
N TRP A 200 17.87 -12.15 7.51
CA TRP A 200 16.79 -11.27 7.02
C TRP A 200 16.34 -10.26 8.08
N ASP A 201 16.84 -10.43 9.32
CA ASP A 201 16.54 -9.68 10.54
C ASP A 201 17.75 -8.85 11.00
#